data_AF-A0A972HLQ8-F1
#
_entry.id   AF-A0A972HLQ8-F1
#
_cell.length_a   1.000
_cell.length_b   1.000
_cell.length_c   1.000
_cell.angle_alpha   90.00
_cell.angle_beta   90.00
_cell.angle_gamma   90.00
#
_symmetry.space_group_name_H-M   'P 1'
#
loop_
_entity.id
_entity.type
_entity.pdbx_description
1 polymer ?
#
loop_
_entity_poly.entity_id
_entity_poly.type
_entity_poly.pdbx_seq_one_letter_code
_entity_poly.pdbx_strand_id
1 'polypeptide(L)' 'MGRRPKYSSDQILDAAASLLAADGPTALSVARIAARLGAPSGSIYHRFGSRDVLVA' A
#
# COMPACT_ATOMS: atom_id res chain seq x y z
N MET A 1 -24.85 5.07 7.16
CA MET A 1 -23.82 5.49 6.19
C MET A 1 -22.45 5.19 6.79
N GLY A 2 -21.83 4.06 6.42
CA GLY A 2 -20.58 3.57 7.03
C GLY A 2 -19.41 4.48 6.73
N ARG A 3 -18.57 4.76 7.75
CA ARG A 3 -17.38 5.61 7.65
C ARG A 3 -16.51 5.14 6.47
N ARG A 4 -16.35 6.00 5.45
CA ARG A 4 -15.40 5.75 4.34
C ARG A 4 -14.03 5.45 4.97
N PRO A 5 -13.41 4.31 4.65
CA PRO A 5 -12.08 4.02 5.16
C PRO A 5 -11.12 5.13 4.72
N LYS A 6 -10.28 5.61 5.65
CA LYS A 6 -9.35 6.72 5.41
C LYS A 6 -8.33 6.42 4.30
N TYR A 7 -8.12 5.14 3.98
CA TYR A 7 -7.37 4.63 2.85
C TYR A 7 -8.18 3.52 2.20
N SER A 8 -8.57 3.64 0.93
CA SER A 8 -9.21 2.53 0.21
C SER A 8 -8.17 1.54 -0.32
N SER A 9 -8.60 0.34 -0.70
CA SER A 9 -7.71 -0.60 -1.40
C SER A 9 -7.22 0.00 -2.73
N ASP A 10 -8.06 0.75 -3.44
CA ASP A 10 -7.68 1.45 -4.67
C ASP A 10 -6.52 2.42 -4.46
N GLN A 11 -6.57 3.25 -3.40
CA GLN A 11 -5.45 4.16 -3.09
C GLN A 11 -4.14 3.42 -2.82
N ILE A 12 -4.22 2.23 -2.24
CA ILE A 12 -3.04 1.39 -1.97
C ILE A 12 -2.51 0.79 -3.27
N LEU A 13 -3.39 0.35 -4.18
CA LEU A 13 -3.01 -0.15 -5.50
C LEU A 13 -2.42 0.95 -6.39
N ASP A 14 -2.98 2.16 -6.37
CA ASP A 14 -2.46 3.31 -7.13
C ASP A 14 -1.05 3.70 -6.65
N ALA A 15 -0.83 3.68 -5.33
CA ALA A 15 0.48 3.96 -4.75
C ALA A 15 1.49 2.85 -5.08
N ALA A 16 1.06 1.58 -5.08
CA ALA A 16 1.86 0.44 -5.49
C ALA A 16 2.26 0.53 -6.97
N ALA A 17 1.30 0.79 -7.86
CA ALA A 17 1.53 0.97 -9.30
C ALA A 17 2.48 2.14 -9.58
N SER A 18 2.33 3.25 -8.86
CA SER A 18 3.23 4.40 -8.97
C SER A 18 4.67 4.05 -8.58
N LEU A 19 4.86 3.29 -7.49
CA LEU A 19 6.19 2.85 -7.06
C LEU A 19 6.81 1.87 -8.05
N LEU A 20 6.01 0.94 -8.57
CA LEU A 20 6.45 -0.02 -9.57
C LEU A 20 6.91 0.68 -10.86
N ALA A 21 6.17 1.70 -11.31
CA ALA A 21 6.51 2.46 -12.52
C ALA A 21 7.75 3.34 -12.34
N ALA A 22 7.98 3.87 -11.14
CA ALA A 22 9.10 4.79 -10.87
C ALA A 22 10.40 4.06 -10.55
N ASP A 23 10.35 3.09 -9.65
CA ASP A 23 11.53 2.50 -9.01
C ASP A 23 11.68 0.99 -9.30
N GLY A 24 10.73 0.41 -10.05
CA GLY A 24 10.70 -1.00 -10.38
C GLY A 24 10.23 -1.91 -9.23
N PRO A 25 10.13 -3.23 -9.49
CA PRO A 25 9.54 -4.19 -8.56
C PRO A 25 10.33 -4.34 -7.25
N THR A 26 11.64 -4.12 -7.27
CA THR A 26 12.49 -4.16 -6.07
C THR A 26 12.17 -3.05 -5.06
N ALA A 27 11.53 -1.97 -5.50
CA ALA A 27 11.15 -0.88 -4.62
C ALA A 27 9.75 -1.03 -4.02
N LEU A 28 8.95 -1.99 -4.51
CA LEU A 28 7.60 -2.21 -4.05
C LEU A 28 7.59 -2.81 -2.65
N SER A 29 7.23 -2.02 -1.65
CA SER A 29 7.14 -2.47 -0.25
C SER A 29 6.04 -1.76 0.52
N VAL A 30 5.47 -2.44 1.52
CA VAL A 30 4.44 -1.89 2.42
C VAL A 30 4.90 -0.57 3.05
N ALA A 31 6.18 -0.49 3.46
CA ALA A 31 6.73 0.71 4.07
C ALA A 31 6.75 1.91 3.11
N ARG A 32 7.14 1.71 1.85
CA ARG A 32 7.15 2.78 0.84
C ARG A 32 5.73 3.18 0.43
N ILE A 33 4.82 2.22 0.31
CA ILE A 33 3.41 2.51 0.02
C ILE A 33 2.78 3.30 1.18
N ALA A 34 3.03 2.88 2.43
CA ALA A 34 2.59 3.60 3.63
C ALA A 34 3.14 5.02 3.68
N ALA A 35 4.45 5.19 3.42
CA ALA A 35 5.09 6.49 3.36
C ALA A 35 4.47 7.39 2.27
N ARG A 36 4.20 6.84 1.08
CA ARG A 36 3.59 7.57 -0.03
C ARG A 36 2.15 7.99 0.26
N LEU A 37 1.40 7.17 0.99
CA LEU A 37 0.02 7.48 1.38
C LEU A 37 -0.08 8.32 2.67
N GLY A 38 1.03 8.57 3.36
CA GLY A 38 1.02 9.14 4.71
C GLY A 38 0.19 8.28 5.69
N ALA A 39 0.09 6.98 5.43
CA ALA A 39 -0.70 6.04 6.20
C ALA A 39 0.16 5.41 7.29
N PRO A 40 -0.36 5.19 8.51
CA PRO A 40 0.32 4.35 9.49
C PRO A 40 0.48 2.94 8.93
N SER A 41 1.70 2.39 8.94
CA SER A 41 1.98 1.04 8.39
C SER A 41 1.04 -0.04 8.94
N GLY A 42 0.64 0.07 10.21
CA GLY A 42 -0.33 -0.82 10.85
C GLY A 42 -1.72 -0.85 10.19
N SER A 43 -2.16 0.27 9.59
CA SER A 43 -3.42 0.34 8.82
C SER A 43 -3.33 -0.36 7.47
N ILE A 44 -2.12 -0.55 6.93
CA ILE A 44 -1.90 -1.30 5.68
C ILE A 44 -1.74 -2.80 5.97
N TYR A 45 -1.05 -3.18 7.05
CA TYR A 45 -0.93 -4.57 7.47
C TYR A 45 -2.29 -5.23 7.76
N HIS A 46 -3.25 -4.46 8.30
CA HIS A 46 -4.62 -4.95 8.53
C HIS A 46 -5.39 -5.32 7.24
N ARG A 47 -4.94 -4.83 6.08
CA ARG A 47 -5.62 -5.01 4.79
C ARG A 47 -4.93 -6.00 3.87
N PHE A 48 -3.61 -6.06 3.93
CA PHE A 48 -2.80 -6.84 3.00
C PHE A 48 -2.21 -8.10 3.61
N GLY A 49 -2.72 -8.56 4.77
CA GLY A 49 -2.52 -9.93 5.24
C GLY A 49 -1.08 -10.41 5.13
N SER A 50 -0.19 -9.79 5.89
CA SER A 50 1.24 -10.10 5.89
C SER A 50 2.00 -9.79 4.60
N ARG A 51 3.31 -9.66 4.80
CA ARG A 51 4.35 -9.13 3.91
C ARG A 51 4.46 -9.80 2.53
N ASP A 52 3.73 -10.90 2.29
CA ASP A 52 3.83 -11.76 1.11
C ASP A 52 3.02 -11.28 -0.10
N VAL A 53 2.07 -10.35 0.05
CA VAL A 53 1.19 -9.93 -1.06
C VAL A 53 1.90 -9.03 -2.09
N LEU A 54 3.13 -8.57 -1.84
CA LEU A 54 3.84 -7.65 -2.76
C LEU A 54 4.98 -8.30 -3.56
N VAL A 55 5.24 -9.60 -3.39
CA VAL A 55 6.45 -10.24 -3.96
C VAL A 55 6.21 -11.60 -4.63
N ALA A 56 4.95 -12.02 -4.84
CA ALA A 56 4.63 -13.22 -5.63
C ALA A 56 4.29 -12.85 -7.07
#